data_AF-A0AAV9TEJ4-F1
#
_entry.id   AF-A0AAV9TEJ4-F1
#
_cell.length_a   1.000
_cell.length_b   1.000
_cell.length_c   1.000
_cell.angle_alpha   90.00
_cell.angle_beta   90.00
_cell.angle_gamma   90.00
#
_symmetry.space_group_name_H-M   'P 1'
#
loop_
_entity.id
_entity.type
_entity.pdbx_description
1 polymer ?
#
loop_
_entity_poly.entity_id
_entity_poly.type
_entity_poly.pdbx_seq_one_letter_code
_entity_poly.pdbx_strand_id
1 'polypeptide(L)'
;MAPNLGPNASLGYTPFEYWKGPKPVLPRPKRKSRAVALDLEPLLPTPTLAEKPSAAARWPGQRPPAGVFVAQPGTYAVSPNNNNGSTPFSEILVVPPKVLVHPLFRDEIKTPEWPRAFSPYSGSKNDSDCNGTMDDYGFSNERLAQKTAWWNPKGWTKRIWAGLGAAVVVIIVIAVAVTVTQNNKNRYPDYSKLSYKLSDTYSGENFFDKFDYFNTYDPTGGMVHYVAAEEAASRNLTYATSDTAVLRVDHTTGNTSTPDASTGRFSVRVESKTQYDKGLFIFDVKHTPYGCASWPALWFSDPNNWPDAGEIDVMEAINQGTDGNQMTLHTTSGCDMDVKRKQTGTTLQSDCKNSTNGNAGCGVEGSVSTYGTNFNDGGGGYMAMEWRDEGIRVWQFARSSVPSDITNQSPDPSGWGNAMADFPNTACDMSSHFKNQSLIINIDVCGSLVEAKYADSGCGGSSCSDFQANNPDAFKTAYWEFGAFHFYTAS
;
A
#
# COMPACT_ATOMS: atom_id res chain seq x y z
N MET A 1 7.13 -41.51 -25.58
CA MET A 1 7.97 -41.71 -24.38
C MET A 1 8.34 -40.32 -23.87
N ALA A 2 7.63 -39.87 -22.83
CA ALA A 2 7.85 -38.60 -22.17
C ALA A 2 8.63 -38.84 -20.86
N PRO A 3 9.58 -37.97 -20.47
CA PRO A 3 10.12 -38.02 -19.12
C PRO A 3 9.22 -37.23 -18.16
N ASN A 4 8.79 -37.91 -17.11
CA ASN A 4 8.17 -37.36 -15.90
C ASN A 4 9.19 -36.49 -15.15
N LEU A 5 8.84 -35.25 -14.84
CA LEU A 5 9.49 -34.45 -13.79
C LEU A 5 8.42 -34.06 -12.77
N GLY A 6 8.64 -34.48 -11.52
CA GLY A 6 7.71 -34.35 -10.40
C GLY A 6 7.61 -32.93 -9.81
N PRO A 7 6.67 -32.72 -8.87
CA PRO A 7 6.39 -31.42 -8.30
C PRO A 7 7.37 -31.14 -7.17
N ASN A 8 8.16 -30.08 -7.33
CA ASN A 8 8.96 -29.34 -6.33
C ASN A 8 10.32 -28.95 -6.92
N ALA A 9 10.29 -27.96 -7.80
CA ALA A 9 11.46 -27.11 -8.06
C ALA A 9 11.02 -25.67 -7.81
N SER A 10 11.29 -25.13 -6.63
CA SER A 10 11.15 -23.69 -6.40
C SER A 10 12.26 -23.00 -7.18
N LEU A 11 11.91 -22.40 -8.31
CA LEU A 11 12.78 -21.42 -8.95
C LEU A 11 12.89 -20.24 -7.99
N GLY A 12 14.05 -20.14 -7.32
CA GLY A 12 14.40 -19.01 -6.47
C GLY A 12 14.50 -17.75 -7.31
N TYR A 13 13.40 -17.02 -7.42
CA TYR A 13 13.40 -15.64 -7.86
C TYR A 13 13.55 -14.75 -6.63
N THR A 14 14.67 -14.05 -6.56
CA THR A 14 14.86 -12.90 -5.67
C THR A 14 14.21 -11.69 -6.33
N PRO A 15 13.19 -11.03 -5.72
CA PRO A 15 12.73 -9.75 -6.22
C PRO A 15 13.58 -8.60 -5.65
N PHE A 16 13.69 -7.52 -6.44
CA PHE A 16 14.23 -6.20 -6.11
C PHE A 16 15.75 -5.97 -6.25
N GLU A 17 16.17 -5.66 -7.48
CA GLU A 17 17.20 -4.65 -7.70
C GLU A 17 16.58 -3.46 -8.47
N TYR A 18 16.64 -2.28 -7.86
CA TYR A 18 16.19 -1.01 -8.44
C TYR A 18 16.97 -0.70 -9.73
N TRP A 19 16.28 -0.65 -10.87
CA TRP A 19 16.86 -0.10 -12.09
C TRP A 19 16.84 1.43 -12.04
N LYS A 20 17.99 2.03 -11.72
CA LYS A 20 18.25 3.44 -12.05
C LYS A 20 18.67 3.51 -13.51
N GLY A 21 17.70 3.71 -14.40
CA GLY A 21 17.96 3.97 -15.80
C GLY A 21 18.88 5.17 -16.01
N PRO A 22 19.68 5.20 -17.09
CA PRO A 22 20.57 6.31 -17.37
C PRO A 22 19.76 7.58 -17.67
N LYS A 23 20.13 8.69 -17.01
CA LYS A 23 19.55 10.01 -17.25
C LYS A 23 19.68 10.39 -18.74
N PRO A 24 18.63 10.84 -19.42
CA PRO A 24 18.77 11.42 -20.75
C PRO A 24 19.59 12.71 -20.65
N VAL A 25 20.70 12.76 -21.37
CA VAL A 25 21.49 13.99 -21.56
C VAL A 25 20.74 14.86 -22.57
N LEU A 26 19.90 15.77 -22.08
CA LEU A 26 19.31 16.82 -22.92
C LEU A 26 20.36 17.92 -23.18
N PRO A 27 20.61 18.31 -24.43
CA PRO A 27 21.52 19.40 -24.74
C PRO A 27 20.91 20.75 -24.30
N ARG A 28 21.72 21.57 -23.61
CA ARG A 28 21.35 22.93 -23.16
C ARG A 28 20.89 23.79 -24.36
N PRO A 29 19.80 24.59 -24.21
CA PRO A 29 19.43 25.54 -25.24
C PRO A 29 20.43 26.72 -25.26
N LYS A 30 21.04 26.95 -26.43
CA LYS A 30 21.84 28.15 -26.69
C LYS A 30 20.91 29.37 -26.76
N ARG A 31 21.28 30.42 -26.03
CA ARG A 31 20.75 31.80 -26.11
C ARG A 31 20.59 32.23 -27.57
N LYS A 32 19.38 32.66 -27.96
CA LYS A 32 19.14 33.42 -29.20
C LYS A 32 19.57 34.88 -28.99
N SER A 33 20.59 35.31 -29.73
CA SER A 33 20.84 36.72 -30.05
C SER A 33 20.60 36.92 -31.55
N ARG A 34 20.13 38.12 -31.89
CA ARG A 34 19.46 38.49 -33.13
C ARG A 34 20.44 38.80 -34.26
N ALA A 35 19.97 38.50 -35.49
CA ALA A 35 20.16 39.19 -36.78
C ALA A 35 21.30 38.79 -37.75
N VAL A 36 20.85 38.81 -39.01
CA VAL A 36 21.51 39.01 -40.33
C VAL A 36 21.63 37.76 -41.22
N ALA A 37 21.07 37.94 -42.43
CA ALA A 37 20.94 37.01 -43.54
C ALA A 37 22.27 36.75 -44.28
N LEU A 38 22.35 35.61 -44.97
CA LEU A 38 22.87 35.44 -46.34
C LEU A 38 22.72 33.98 -46.80
N ASP A 39 22.36 33.83 -48.07
CA ASP A 39 22.13 32.60 -48.83
C ASP A 39 23.37 31.69 -48.97
N LEU A 40 23.12 30.38 -49.12
CA LEU A 40 23.66 29.46 -50.16
C LEU A 40 23.77 28.00 -49.66
N GLU A 41 23.01 27.11 -50.30
CA GLU A 41 23.25 25.66 -50.43
C GLU A 41 24.38 25.38 -51.45
N PRO A 42 24.81 24.12 -51.71
CA PRO A 42 24.84 22.89 -50.90
C PRO A 42 26.25 22.23 -50.95
N LEU A 43 26.43 21.04 -50.32
CA LEU A 43 27.06 19.82 -50.91
C LEU A 43 27.48 18.81 -49.82
N LEU A 44 26.97 17.58 -49.94
CA LEU A 44 27.46 16.30 -49.40
C LEU A 44 28.83 15.93 -50.06
N PRO A 45 29.64 14.93 -49.61
CA PRO A 45 29.25 13.68 -48.94
C PRO A 45 30.17 13.09 -47.84
N THR A 46 29.65 12.06 -47.18
CA THR A 46 30.33 11.00 -46.39
C THR A 46 31.36 10.21 -47.22
N PRO A 47 32.37 9.51 -46.63
CA PRO A 47 32.15 8.10 -46.24
C PRO A 47 33.00 7.50 -45.07
N THR A 48 32.43 6.44 -44.47
CA THR A 48 33.02 5.14 -44.03
C THR A 48 34.00 4.99 -42.85
N LEU A 49 33.52 4.23 -41.83
CA LEU A 49 34.04 2.97 -41.24
C LEU A 49 35.56 2.74 -41.07
N ALA A 50 35.99 2.41 -39.84
CA ALA A 50 36.55 1.07 -39.48
C ALA A 50 37.05 0.98 -38.01
N GLU A 51 36.65 -0.14 -37.37
CA GLU A 51 37.35 -1.06 -36.45
C GLU A 51 38.22 -0.61 -35.24
N LYS A 52 37.93 -1.27 -34.10
CA LYS A 52 38.80 -1.48 -32.94
C LYS A 52 40.00 -2.39 -33.31
N PRO A 53 41.09 -2.38 -32.52
CA PRO A 53 41.21 -3.46 -31.53
C PRO A 53 41.79 -3.06 -30.16
N SER A 54 41.58 -3.97 -29.23
CA SER A 54 41.97 -4.10 -27.83
C SER A 54 43.44 -3.85 -27.49
N ALA A 55 43.73 -3.37 -26.27
CA ALA A 55 44.44 -4.14 -25.22
C ALA A 55 44.85 -3.28 -23.99
N ALA A 56 44.53 -3.84 -22.82
CA ALA A 56 45.29 -3.91 -21.57
C ALA A 56 46.22 -2.75 -21.11
N ALA A 57 45.94 -2.24 -19.91
CA ALA A 57 46.99 -1.89 -18.94
C ALA A 57 46.50 -2.15 -17.51
N ARG A 58 47.14 -3.11 -16.85
CA ARG A 58 47.11 -3.32 -15.38
C ARG A 58 47.92 -2.22 -14.71
N TRP A 59 47.45 -1.72 -13.57
CA TRP A 59 48.30 -1.21 -12.48
C TRP A 59 47.80 -1.74 -11.12
N PRO A 60 48.69 -1.95 -10.14
CA PRO A 60 48.42 -2.79 -8.97
C PRO A 60 48.16 -1.98 -7.69
N GLY A 61 47.52 -2.66 -6.73
CA GLY A 61 47.74 -2.43 -5.31
C GLY A 61 46.72 -1.56 -4.60
N GLN A 62 45.81 -2.20 -3.85
CA GLN A 62 45.52 -1.85 -2.46
C GLN A 62 44.69 -2.97 -1.82
N ARG A 63 45.17 -3.49 -0.68
CA ARG A 63 44.44 -4.41 0.21
C ARG A 63 43.51 -3.60 1.12
N PRO A 64 42.28 -4.07 1.40
CA PRO A 64 41.59 -3.72 2.64
C PRO A 64 41.75 -4.83 3.70
N PRO A 65 41.62 -4.50 5.00
CA PRO A 65 41.85 -5.43 6.10
C PRO A 65 40.70 -6.41 6.32
N ALA A 66 41.05 -7.51 6.97
CA ALA A 66 40.22 -8.67 7.25
C ALA A 66 39.19 -8.43 8.37
N GLY A 67 38.08 -9.16 8.28
CA GLY A 67 37.27 -9.55 9.43
C GLY A 67 35.79 -9.62 9.13
N VAL A 68 35.28 -10.80 8.78
CA VAL A 68 34.13 -11.50 9.43
C VAL A 68 34.09 -12.91 8.84
N PHE A 69 34.15 -13.91 9.71
CA PHE A 69 33.97 -15.32 9.39
C PHE A 69 32.49 -15.60 9.08
N VAL A 70 32.21 -16.17 7.91
CA VAL A 70 30.91 -16.77 7.57
C VAL A 70 31.02 -18.26 7.88
N ALA A 71 30.27 -18.73 8.88
CA ALA A 71 30.11 -20.16 9.14
C ALA A 71 29.05 -20.73 8.18
N GLN A 72 29.44 -21.74 7.41
CA GLN A 72 28.51 -22.52 6.58
C GLN A 72 27.67 -23.48 7.45
N PRO A 73 26.41 -23.78 7.10
CA PRO A 73 25.61 -24.78 7.82
C PRO A 73 26.09 -26.19 7.47
N GLY A 74 26.60 -26.90 8.47
CA GLY A 74 26.86 -28.34 8.40
C GLY A 74 25.56 -29.14 8.53
N THR A 75 25.42 -30.11 7.63
CA THR A 75 24.41 -31.15 7.62
C THR A 75 24.60 -32.11 8.80
N TYR A 76 23.54 -32.35 9.59
CA TYR A 76 23.50 -33.48 10.51
C TYR A 76 22.53 -34.53 9.96
N ALA A 77 23.10 -35.66 9.54
CA ALA A 77 22.35 -36.89 9.27
C ALA A 77 22.15 -37.64 10.60
N VAL A 78 20.91 -37.97 10.93
CA VAL A 78 20.57 -38.90 12.01
C VAL A 78 20.10 -40.20 11.38
N SER A 79 20.84 -41.27 11.63
CA SER A 79 20.48 -42.65 11.28
C SER A 79 19.41 -43.18 12.26
N PRO A 80 18.42 -43.97 11.80
CA PRO A 80 17.34 -44.44 12.67
C PRO A 80 17.80 -45.66 13.46
N ASN A 81 17.59 -45.65 14.78
CA ASN A 81 17.53 -46.89 15.53
C ASN A 81 16.40 -46.85 16.56
N ASN A 82 15.45 -47.76 16.37
CA ASN A 82 14.32 -48.05 17.22
C ASN A 82 14.78 -48.64 18.55
N ASN A 83 14.23 -48.18 19.68
CA ASN A 83 13.34 -48.97 20.54
C ASN A 83 13.13 -48.31 21.92
N ASN A 84 11.88 -48.44 22.39
CA ASN A 84 11.38 -48.28 23.76
C ASN A 84 11.14 -46.87 24.31
N GLY A 85 9.93 -46.37 24.00
CA GLY A 85 8.86 -46.26 25.02
C GLY A 85 9.15 -45.38 26.23
N SER A 86 8.86 -44.09 26.12
CA SER A 86 8.14 -43.26 27.11
C SER A 86 8.26 -41.80 26.71
N THR A 87 7.12 -41.13 26.56
CA THR A 87 7.02 -39.69 26.32
C THR A 87 7.41 -38.90 27.57
N PRO A 88 8.25 -37.86 27.43
CA PRO A 88 8.07 -36.68 28.26
C PRO A 88 7.86 -35.42 27.40
N PHE A 89 6.90 -34.62 27.82
CA PHE A 89 6.67 -33.24 27.37
C PHE A 89 7.95 -32.41 27.50
N SER A 90 8.41 -31.78 26.42
CA SER A 90 9.38 -30.68 26.49
C SER A 90 8.65 -29.35 26.33
N GLU A 91 8.63 -28.58 27.41
CA GLU A 91 8.18 -27.18 27.43
C GLU A 91 9.06 -26.34 26.48
N ILE A 92 8.38 -25.56 25.65
CA ILE A 92 8.96 -24.49 24.84
C ILE A 92 9.27 -23.33 25.79
N LEU A 93 10.56 -23.07 26.01
CA LEU A 93 11.04 -21.93 26.78
C LEU A 93 10.94 -20.67 25.91
N VAL A 94 9.86 -19.91 26.08
CA VAL A 94 9.68 -18.57 25.47
C VAL A 94 10.57 -17.59 26.24
N VAL A 95 11.60 -17.05 25.58
CA VAL A 95 12.44 -15.97 26.10
C VAL A 95 11.80 -14.62 25.73
N PRO A 96 11.40 -13.76 26.67
CA PRO A 96 10.93 -12.41 26.35
C PRO A 96 12.12 -11.47 26.05
N PRO A 97 11.91 -10.38 25.28
CA PRO A 97 12.97 -9.47 24.88
C PRO A 97 13.50 -8.65 26.07
N LYS A 98 14.81 -8.40 26.05
CA LYS A 98 15.53 -7.55 27.01
C LYS A 98 14.98 -6.12 26.98
N VAL A 99 14.46 -5.66 28.11
CA VAL A 99 14.24 -4.24 28.38
C VAL A 99 15.60 -3.62 28.76
N LEU A 100 16.04 -2.62 27.99
CA LEU A 100 17.18 -1.77 28.33
C LEU A 100 16.78 -0.87 29.51
N VAL A 101 17.35 -1.13 30.69
CA VAL A 101 17.23 -0.24 31.86
C VAL A 101 18.49 0.63 31.95
N HIS A 102 18.27 1.94 32.04
CA HIS A 102 19.27 3.00 32.13
C HIS A 102 20.16 2.86 33.40
N PRO A 103 21.44 3.28 33.40
CA PRO A 103 22.42 2.91 34.45
C PRO A 103 22.27 3.56 35.84
N LEU A 104 21.10 4.09 36.21
CA LEU A 104 20.94 4.85 37.47
C LEU A 104 20.22 4.09 38.60
N PHE A 105 19.95 2.80 38.47
CA PHE A 105 19.35 2.01 39.54
C PHE A 105 20.06 0.67 39.72
N ARG A 106 21.12 0.67 40.53
CA ARG A 106 21.77 -0.54 41.03
C ARG A 106 22.10 -0.36 42.50
N ASP A 107 21.15 -0.71 43.37
CA ASP A 107 21.43 -0.92 44.79
C ASP A 107 21.19 -2.38 45.17
N GLU A 108 22.13 -2.87 45.98
CA GLU A 108 22.40 -4.26 46.36
C GLU A 108 21.25 -4.94 47.12
N ILE A 109 20.95 -6.20 46.77
CA ILE A 109 20.20 -7.12 47.62
C ILE A 109 21.17 -8.17 48.15
N LYS A 110 21.50 -8.10 49.44
CA LYS A 110 22.19 -9.17 50.19
C LYS A 110 21.14 -10.17 50.70
N THR A 111 21.31 -11.44 50.37
CA THR A 111 20.57 -12.58 50.94
C THR A 111 21.14 -12.98 52.30
N PRO A 112 20.33 -13.31 53.33
CA PRO A 112 20.81 -14.01 54.52
C PRO A 112 20.52 -15.52 54.44
N GLU A 113 21.52 -16.30 54.84
CA GLU A 113 21.47 -17.76 55.04
C GLU A 113 20.58 -18.14 56.24
N TRP A 114 19.93 -19.31 56.16
CA TRP A 114 19.18 -19.94 57.26
C TRP A 114 19.89 -21.23 57.72
N PRO A 115 20.01 -21.51 59.04
CA PRO A 115 20.40 -22.82 59.54
C PRO A 115 19.21 -23.78 59.69
N ARG A 116 19.51 -25.07 59.51
CA ARG A 116 18.62 -26.24 59.64
C ARG A 116 18.24 -26.51 61.12
N ALA A 117 16.97 -26.87 61.36
CA ALA A 117 16.53 -28.23 61.74
C ALA A 117 15.46 -28.33 62.85
N PHE A 118 14.59 -29.33 62.63
CA PHE A 118 13.79 -30.17 63.55
C PHE A 118 12.39 -29.75 64.05
N SER A 119 11.49 -30.72 63.86
CA SER A 119 10.05 -30.85 64.07
C SER A 119 9.70 -31.35 65.48
N PRO A 120 8.45 -31.15 65.96
CA PRO A 120 7.84 -32.19 66.78
C PRO A 120 6.32 -32.39 66.57
N TYR A 121 5.95 -33.63 66.23
CA TYR A 121 4.78 -34.39 66.72
C TYR A 121 5.35 -35.77 67.11
N SER A 122 4.91 -36.56 68.08
CA SER A 122 3.88 -36.52 69.13
C SER A 122 4.27 -37.65 70.08
N GLY A 123 4.19 -37.46 71.40
CA GLY A 123 4.47 -38.53 72.37
C GLY A 123 3.38 -38.60 73.43
N SER A 124 2.54 -39.63 73.35
CA SER A 124 1.63 -40.01 74.43
C SER A 124 2.40 -40.66 75.57
N LYS A 125 2.03 -40.38 76.83
CA LYS A 125 1.69 -41.39 77.85
C LYS A 125 1.29 -40.74 79.18
N ASN A 126 0.30 -41.38 79.79
CA ASN A 126 -0.19 -41.32 81.18
C ASN A 126 0.96 -41.10 82.20
N ASP A 127 0.76 -40.47 83.35
CA ASP A 127 -0.06 -40.99 84.46
C ASP A 127 -0.17 -39.97 85.61
N SER A 128 -1.29 -40.07 86.32
CA SER A 128 -1.54 -39.87 87.77
C SER A 128 -0.93 -38.70 88.57
N ASP A 129 -1.88 -38.00 89.21
CA ASP A 129 -1.90 -37.55 90.62
C ASP A 129 -1.23 -36.25 91.09
N CYS A 130 -1.99 -35.62 92.00
CA CYS A 130 -1.65 -34.65 93.04
C CYS A 130 -1.77 -33.14 92.75
N ASN A 131 -2.84 -32.61 93.34
CA ASN A 131 -3.02 -31.28 93.94
C ASN A 131 -1.72 -30.53 94.29
N GLY A 132 -1.65 -29.23 93.96
CA GLY A 132 -0.64 -28.33 94.50
C GLY A 132 -0.67 -26.93 93.89
N THR A 133 -1.28 -25.99 94.60
CA THR A 133 -1.10 -24.54 94.45
C THR A 133 0.38 -24.14 94.47
N MET A 134 0.83 -23.33 93.51
CA MET A 134 1.85 -22.32 93.76
C MET A 134 1.80 -21.22 92.70
N ASP A 135 1.65 -20.00 93.19
CA ASP A 135 1.72 -18.75 92.46
C ASP A 135 3.09 -18.52 91.80
N ASP A 136 3.08 -17.62 90.82
CA ASP A 136 4.05 -16.53 90.60
C ASP A 136 4.92 -16.55 89.31
N TYR A 137 5.06 -15.32 88.78
CA TYR A 137 5.93 -14.81 87.72
C TYR A 137 5.57 -14.99 86.24
N GLY A 138 4.63 -14.14 85.81
CA GLY A 138 4.93 -13.01 84.90
C GLY A 138 5.77 -13.25 83.63
N PHE A 139 5.09 -13.23 82.48
CA PHE A 139 5.56 -12.51 81.29
C PHE A 139 4.34 -12.00 80.52
N SER A 140 4.13 -10.69 80.54
CA SER A 140 3.10 -10.00 79.77
C SER A 140 3.42 -10.11 78.27
N ASN A 141 2.62 -10.89 77.56
CA ASN A 141 2.57 -10.90 76.10
C ASN A 141 1.73 -9.73 75.54
N GLU A 142 1.86 -8.53 76.14
CA GLU A 142 1.27 -7.30 75.60
C GLU A 142 2.21 -6.69 74.55
N ARG A 143 2.48 -7.45 73.48
CA ARG A 143 3.01 -6.87 72.24
C ARG A 143 2.61 -7.64 70.98
N LEU A 144 1.46 -8.31 71.02
CA LEU A 144 0.73 -8.61 69.80
C LEU A 144 0.04 -7.32 69.37
N ALA A 145 0.79 -6.46 68.66
CA ALA A 145 0.23 -5.42 67.84
C ALA A 145 -0.95 -6.01 67.06
N GLN A 146 -2.15 -5.45 67.22
CA GLN A 146 -3.25 -5.69 66.30
C GLN A 146 -2.71 -5.43 64.90
N LYS A 147 -2.35 -6.50 64.17
CA LYS A 147 -2.15 -6.43 62.73
C LYS A 147 -3.52 -6.09 62.17
N THR A 148 -3.78 -4.80 62.03
CA THR A 148 -4.90 -4.31 61.23
C THR A 148 -4.81 -5.05 59.91
N ALA A 149 -5.90 -5.71 59.54
CA ALA A 149 -5.90 -6.57 58.37
C ALA A 149 -5.42 -5.80 57.13
N TRP A 150 -4.71 -6.46 56.22
CA TRP A 150 -3.98 -5.79 55.13
C TRP A 150 -4.88 -4.96 54.21
N TRP A 151 -6.19 -5.19 54.22
CA TRP A 151 -7.22 -4.42 53.51
C TRP A 151 -7.72 -3.17 54.25
N ASN A 152 -7.30 -2.92 55.49
CA ASN A 152 -7.75 -1.77 56.28
C ASN A 152 -6.85 -0.55 56.00
N PRO A 153 -7.33 0.48 55.28
CA PRO A 153 -6.53 1.65 54.90
C PRO A 153 -6.01 2.46 56.09
N LYS A 154 -6.60 2.31 57.28
CA LYS A 154 -6.12 2.92 58.52
C LYS A 154 -4.78 2.33 59.02
N GLY A 155 -4.41 1.13 58.57
CA GLY A 155 -3.14 0.46 58.91
C GLY A 155 -2.03 0.61 57.87
N TRP A 156 -2.29 1.32 56.77
CA TRP A 156 -1.36 1.40 55.64
C TRP A 156 -0.20 2.36 55.91
N THR A 157 1.02 1.92 55.58
CA THR A 157 2.21 2.76 55.72
C THR A 157 2.22 3.88 54.68
N LYS A 158 2.96 4.97 54.94
CA LYS A 158 3.15 6.08 53.99
C LYS A 158 3.65 5.61 52.62
N ARG A 159 4.39 4.49 52.55
CA ARG A 159 4.86 3.89 51.31
C ARG A 159 3.73 3.27 50.48
N ILE A 160 2.75 2.63 51.12
CA ILE A 160 1.58 2.07 50.43
C ILE A 160 0.72 3.22 49.89
N TRP A 161 0.51 4.28 50.68
CA TRP A 161 -0.18 5.49 50.21
C TRP A 161 0.55 6.20 49.07
N ALA A 162 1.89 6.28 49.12
CA ALA A 162 2.69 6.81 48.01
C ALA A 162 2.59 5.92 46.76
N GLY A 163 2.60 4.58 46.92
CA GLY A 163 2.41 3.63 45.83
C GLY A 163 1.03 3.73 45.17
N LEU A 164 -0.04 3.86 45.98
CA LEU A 164 -1.37 4.16 45.46
C LEU A 164 -1.42 5.50 44.74
N GLY A 165 -0.85 6.56 45.33
CA GLY A 165 -0.81 7.88 44.71
C GLY A 165 -0.11 7.84 43.35
N ALA A 166 1.04 7.15 43.26
CA ALA A 166 1.75 6.92 42.01
C ALA A 166 0.90 6.12 41.01
N ALA A 167 0.23 5.06 41.45
CA ALA A 167 -0.66 4.27 40.60
C ALA A 167 -1.83 5.10 40.05
N VAL A 168 -2.45 5.94 40.88
CA VAL A 168 -3.52 6.87 40.47
C VAL A 168 -3.00 7.88 39.44
N VAL A 169 -1.81 8.45 39.65
CA VAL A 169 -1.18 9.37 38.68
C VAL A 169 -0.94 8.66 37.35
N VAL A 170 -0.40 7.43 37.35
CA VAL A 170 -0.19 6.64 36.14
C VAL A 170 -1.51 6.38 35.41
N ILE A 171 -2.57 6.01 36.13
CA ILE A 171 -3.90 5.79 35.55
C ILE A 171 -4.44 7.08 34.91
N ILE A 172 -4.29 8.23 35.57
CA ILE A 172 -4.72 9.53 35.03
C ILE A 172 -3.93 9.86 33.76
N VAL A 173 -2.60 9.66 33.76
CA VAL A 173 -1.77 9.91 32.57
C VAL A 173 -2.21 9.03 31.40
N ILE A 174 -2.47 7.75 31.63
CA ILE A 174 -2.96 6.83 30.59
C ILE A 174 -4.34 7.28 30.09
N ALA A 175 -5.27 7.60 30.99
CA ALA A 175 -6.61 8.04 30.61
C ALA A 175 -6.60 9.32 29.77
N VAL A 176 -5.76 10.30 30.16
CA VAL A 176 -5.56 11.54 29.39
C VAL A 176 -4.93 11.23 28.04
N ALA A 177 -3.87 10.42 27.97
CA ALA A 177 -3.22 10.05 26.72
C ALA A 177 -4.19 9.37 25.75
N VAL A 178 -4.96 8.38 26.23
CA VAL A 178 -5.99 7.70 25.43
C VAL A 178 -7.05 8.69 24.93
N THR A 179 -7.53 9.57 25.81
CA THR A 179 -8.55 10.57 25.44
C THR A 179 -8.03 11.51 24.36
N VAL A 180 -6.80 12.01 24.49
CA VAL A 180 -6.17 12.90 23.49
C VAL A 180 -5.97 12.18 22.16
N THR A 181 -5.45 10.95 22.17
CA THR A 181 -5.25 10.15 20.95
C THR A 181 -6.57 9.89 20.24
N GLN A 182 -7.62 9.49 20.96
CA GLN A 182 -8.94 9.26 20.38
C GLN A 182 -9.58 10.54 19.87
N ASN A 183 -9.42 11.66 20.58
CA ASN A 183 -9.93 12.95 20.12
C ASN A 183 -9.20 13.43 18.86
N ASN A 184 -7.89 13.21 18.77
CA ASN A 184 -7.11 13.53 17.58
C ASN A 184 -7.53 12.67 16.38
N LYS A 185 -7.72 11.35 16.56
CA LYS A 185 -8.24 10.46 15.50
C LYS A 185 -9.66 10.80 15.07
N ASN A 186 -10.49 11.30 16.00
CA ASN A 186 -11.86 11.72 15.73
C ASN A 186 -12.00 13.12 15.12
N ARG A 187 -10.89 13.88 14.99
CA ARG A 187 -10.87 15.15 14.28
C ARG A 187 -11.19 14.91 12.81
N TYR A 188 -12.06 15.75 12.27
CA TYR A 188 -12.41 15.75 10.86
C TYR A 188 -12.13 17.14 10.29
N PRO A 189 -11.46 17.24 9.13
CA PRO A 189 -11.17 18.53 8.51
C PRO A 189 -12.45 19.25 8.07
N ASP A 190 -12.37 20.58 8.00
CA ASP A 190 -13.48 21.42 7.58
C ASP A 190 -13.42 21.66 6.07
N TYR A 191 -14.28 20.95 5.32
CA TYR A 191 -14.46 21.16 3.89
C TYR A 191 -15.40 22.35 3.65
N SER A 192 -14.98 23.54 4.06
CA SER A 192 -15.71 24.77 3.78
C SER A 192 -15.93 24.93 2.27
N LYS A 193 -17.06 25.54 1.91
CA LYS A 193 -17.45 25.69 0.50
C LYS A 193 -16.42 26.54 -0.25
N LEU A 194 -15.92 26.01 -1.37
CA LEU A 194 -15.07 26.74 -2.32
C LEU A 194 -15.84 27.02 -3.61
N SER A 195 -15.37 28.02 -4.36
CA SER A 195 -15.83 28.24 -5.74
C SER A 195 -14.86 27.54 -6.70
N TYR A 196 -15.40 26.85 -7.71
CA TYR A 196 -14.61 26.13 -8.70
C TYR A 196 -14.75 26.78 -10.07
N LYS A 197 -13.60 27.05 -10.71
CA LYS A 197 -13.54 27.61 -12.06
C LYS A 197 -12.93 26.60 -13.01
N LEU A 198 -13.60 26.35 -14.13
CA LEU A 198 -13.11 25.47 -15.19
C LEU A 198 -11.75 25.97 -15.70
N SER A 199 -10.75 25.09 -15.67
CA SER A 199 -9.37 25.36 -16.07
C SER A 199 -8.93 24.59 -17.30
N ASP A 200 -9.44 23.36 -17.50
CA ASP A 200 -9.13 22.55 -18.68
C ASP A 200 -10.30 21.63 -19.04
N THR A 201 -10.33 21.16 -20.29
CA THR A 201 -11.35 20.24 -20.79
C THR A 201 -10.73 19.28 -21.79
N TYR A 202 -10.94 17.97 -21.58
CA TYR A 202 -10.51 16.93 -22.52
C TYR A 202 -11.79 16.32 -23.11
N SER A 203 -12.01 16.51 -24.41
CA SER A 203 -13.23 16.07 -25.09
C SER A 203 -13.05 16.10 -26.61
N GLY A 204 -13.99 15.50 -27.33
CA GLY A 204 -14.04 15.53 -28.78
C GLY A 204 -12.91 14.76 -29.46
N GLU A 205 -12.76 14.98 -30.76
CA GLU A 205 -11.79 14.27 -31.62
C GLU A 205 -10.34 14.46 -31.17
N ASN A 206 -10.05 15.53 -30.43
CA ASN A 206 -8.72 15.88 -29.92
C ASN A 206 -8.49 15.40 -28.47
N PHE A 207 -9.34 14.51 -27.94
CA PHE A 207 -9.20 14.01 -26.56
C PHE A 207 -7.80 13.47 -26.28
N PHE A 208 -7.26 12.65 -27.17
CA PHE A 208 -5.95 12.02 -27.00
C PHE A 208 -4.77 12.95 -27.28
N ASP A 209 -4.97 14.13 -27.88
CA ASP A 209 -3.91 15.12 -28.09
C ASP A 209 -3.37 15.69 -26.77
N LYS A 210 -4.15 15.55 -25.69
CA LYS A 210 -3.79 15.99 -24.35
C LYS A 210 -2.82 15.04 -23.63
N PHE A 211 -2.49 13.91 -24.23
CA PHE A 211 -1.68 12.87 -23.61
C PHE A 211 -0.43 12.52 -24.42
N ASP A 212 0.57 12.01 -23.71
CA ASP A 212 1.70 11.26 -24.27
C ASP A 212 1.43 9.75 -24.11
N TYR A 213 1.88 8.95 -25.08
CA TYR A 213 1.70 7.49 -25.06
C TYR A 213 2.93 6.84 -24.45
N PHE A 214 2.74 6.17 -23.31
CA PHE A 214 3.75 5.33 -22.71
C PHE A 214 3.91 4.07 -23.57
N ASN A 215 5.15 3.74 -23.95
CA ASN A 215 5.44 2.65 -24.87
C ASN A 215 6.66 1.82 -24.44
N THR A 216 6.85 1.70 -23.12
CA THR A 216 7.92 0.89 -22.54
C THR A 216 7.35 -0.24 -21.69
N TYR A 217 8.21 -0.99 -21.03
CA TYR A 217 7.80 -2.13 -20.19
C TYR A 217 6.89 -1.66 -19.04
N ASP A 218 5.87 -2.45 -18.74
CA ASP A 218 4.96 -2.16 -17.64
C ASP A 218 5.66 -2.22 -16.27
N PRO A 219 5.64 -1.14 -15.46
CA PRO A 219 6.30 -1.13 -14.15
C PRO A 219 5.76 -2.16 -13.15
N THR A 220 4.54 -2.67 -13.35
CA THR A 220 3.87 -3.60 -12.42
C THR A 220 4.05 -5.08 -12.78
N GLY A 221 4.79 -5.36 -13.86
CA GLY A 221 5.07 -6.71 -14.33
C GLY A 221 3.97 -7.32 -15.20
N GLY A 222 3.15 -6.48 -15.82
CA GLY A 222 2.10 -6.89 -16.74
C GLY A 222 2.59 -7.69 -17.96
N MET A 223 1.77 -8.64 -18.39
CA MET A 223 1.86 -9.32 -19.68
C MET A 223 1.21 -8.44 -20.77
N VAL A 224 1.77 -7.25 -20.94
CA VAL A 224 1.24 -6.20 -21.81
C VAL A 224 2.35 -5.61 -22.70
N HIS A 225 1.99 -5.25 -23.92
CA HIS A 225 2.79 -4.40 -24.79
C HIS A 225 2.09 -3.06 -24.94
N TYR A 226 2.53 -2.06 -24.17
CA TYR A 226 2.06 -0.69 -24.38
C TYR A 226 2.64 -0.12 -25.68
N VAL A 227 1.77 0.31 -26.59
CA VAL A 227 2.18 0.77 -27.92
C VAL A 227 2.11 2.29 -28.05
N ALA A 228 2.92 2.83 -28.96
CA ALA A 228 2.88 4.25 -29.32
C ALA A 228 1.59 4.62 -30.08
N ALA A 229 1.28 5.91 -30.16
CA ALA A 229 0.05 6.43 -30.76
C ALA A 229 -0.20 5.94 -32.20
N GLU A 230 0.84 5.86 -33.04
CA GLU A 230 0.73 5.40 -34.43
C GLU A 230 0.27 3.95 -34.52
N GLU A 231 0.87 3.06 -33.71
CA GLU A 231 0.50 1.66 -33.68
C GLU A 231 -0.86 1.46 -33.01
N ALA A 232 -1.16 2.20 -31.94
CA ALA A 232 -2.48 2.22 -31.33
C ALA A 232 -3.58 2.57 -32.35
N ALA A 233 -3.37 3.61 -33.16
CA ALA A 233 -4.31 3.98 -34.23
C ALA A 233 -4.43 2.87 -35.30
N SER A 234 -3.30 2.30 -35.74
CA SER A 234 -3.28 1.24 -36.76
C SER A 234 -4.03 -0.03 -36.35
N ARG A 235 -3.99 -0.33 -35.04
CA ARG A 235 -4.64 -1.48 -34.42
C ARG A 235 -6.04 -1.14 -33.90
N ASN A 236 -6.49 0.10 -34.06
CA ASN A 236 -7.73 0.59 -33.48
C ASN A 236 -7.76 0.30 -31.97
N LEU A 237 -6.75 0.72 -31.22
CA LEU A 237 -6.69 0.64 -29.75
C LEU A 237 -7.10 1.95 -29.08
N THR A 238 -6.92 3.08 -29.77
CA THR A 238 -7.46 4.37 -29.37
C THR A 238 -8.14 5.06 -30.53
N TYR A 239 -9.26 5.74 -30.25
CA TYR A 239 -9.85 6.74 -31.14
C TYR A 239 -10.75 7.69 -30.36
N ALA A 240 -10.96 8.88 -30.88
CA ALA A 240 -11.96 9.80 -30.38
C ALA A 240 -12.83 10.34 -31.50
N THR A 241 -14.08 10.67 -31.16
CA THR A 241 -15.09 11.30 -32.01
C THR A 241 -15.59 12.56 -31.30
N SER A 242 -16.57 13.27 -31.86
CA SER A 242 -17.16 14.44 -31.20
C SER A 242 -17.67 14.15 -29.78
N ASP A 243 -18.17 12.93 -29.55
CA ASP A 243 -18.94 12.61 -28.34
C ASP A 243 -18.27 11.56 -27.46
N THR A 244 -17.27 10.83 -27.95
CA THR A 244 -16.66 9.72 -27.21
C THR A 244 -15.18 9.55 -27.49
N ALA A 245 -14.43 9.16 -26.47
CA ALA A 245 -13.03 8.72 -26.57
C ALA A 245 -12.90 7.29 -26.04
N VAL A 246 -12.27 6.41 -26.82
CA VAL A 246 -12.11 5.00 -26.48
C VAL A 246 -10.64 4.63 -26.40
N LEU A 247 -10.29 3.90 -25.35
CA LEU A 247 -8.99 3.23 -25.16
C LEU A 247 -9.27 1.75 -24.85
N ARG A 248 -8.68 0.82 -25.61
CA ARG A 248 -8.95 -0.61 -25.48
C ARG A 248 -7.70 -1.48 -25.53
N VAL A 249 -7.84 -2.68 -24.99
CA VAL A 249 -6.90 -3.78 -25.19
C VAL A 249 -7.16 -4.43 -26.56
N ASP A 250 -6.12 -4.91 -27.22
CA ASP A 250 -6.26 -5.75 -28.42
C ASP A 250 -7.02 -7.04 -28.06
N HIS A 251 -8.12 -7.30 -28.76
CA HIS A 251 -8.98 -8.47 -28.56
C HIS A 251 -8.98 -9.40 -29.78
N THR A 252 -7.95 -9.33 -30.64
CA THR A 252 -7.85 -10.09 -31.90
C THR A 252 -6.59 -10.94 -32.00
N THR A 253 -5.47 -10.50 -31.40
CA THR A 253 -4.21 -11.24 -31.41
C THR A 253 -4.19 -12.35 -30.37
N GLY A 254 -3.88 -13.58 -30.82
CA GLY A 254 -3.67 -14.75 -29.96
C GLY A 254 -2.23 -15.28 -30.02
N ASN A 255 -2.00 -16.47 -29.46
CA ASN A 255 -0.71 -17.14 -29.43
C ASN A 255 -0.22 -17.68 -30.79
N THR A 256 -1.10 -17.74 -31.80
CA THR A 256 -0.75 -18.16 -33.18
C THR A 256 -0.69 -17.01 -34.17
N SER A 257 -0.86 -15.77 -33.71
CA SER A 257 -0.82 -14.58 -34.56
C SER A 257 0.62 -14.17 -34.91
N THR A 258 0.80 -13.17 -35.77
CA THR A 258 2.12 -12.57 -36.03
C THR A 258 1.98 -11.05 -36.10
N PRO A 259 2.50 -10.29 -35.14
CA PRO A 259 3.09 -10.74 -33.86
C PRO A 259 2.06 -11.51 -32.99
N ASP A 260 2.53 -12.44 -32.15
CA ASP A 260 1.67 -13.16 -31.20
C ASP A 260 1.52 -12.42 -29.86
N ALA A 261 0.57 -12.87 -29.04
CA ALA A 261 0.33 -12.33 -27.71
C ALA A 261 1.07 -13.11 -26.59
N SER A 262 1.95 -14.06 -26.89
CA SER A 262 2.53 -14.95 -25.86
C SER A 262 3.48 -14.21 -24.91
N THR A 263 4.05 -13.10 -25.36
CA THR A 263 4.93 -12.23 -24.56
C THR A 263 4.21 -11.02 -23.96
N GLY A 264 2.93 -10.85 -24.27
CA GLY A 264 2.10 -9.77 -23.79
C GLY A 264 1.06 -9.35 -24.82
N ARG A 265 -0.07 -8.84 -24.35
CA ARG A 265 -1.15 -8.34 -25.20
C ARG A 265 -0.97 -6.85 -25.51
N PHE A 266 -1.24 -6.44 -26.74
CA PHE A 266 -1.15 -5.02 -27.09
C PHE A 266 -2.23 -4.21 -26.35
N SER A 267 -1.82 -3.13 -25.70
CA SER A 267 -2.69 -2.22 -24.98
C SER A 267 -2.11 -0.80 -25.03
N VAL A 268 -2.74 0.13 -24.33
CA VAL A 268 -2.35 1.53 -24.31
C VAL A 268 -2.31 2.04 -22.86
N ARG A 269 -1.28 2.84 -22.57
CA ARG A 269 -1.17 3.70 -21.39
C ARG A 269 -0.91 5.11 -21.87
N VAL A 270 -1.78 6.04 -21.50
CA VAL A 270 -1.64 7.46 -21.82
C VAL A 270 -1.46 8.27 -20.55
N GLU A 271 -0.58 9.25 -20.59
CA GLU A 271 -0.23 10.13 -19.47
C GLU A 271 -0.45 11.58 -19.88
N SER A 272 -1.19 12.36 -19.09
CA SER A 272 -1.53 13.73 -19.48
C SER A 272 -0.28 14.60 -19.54
N LYS A 273 -0.22 15.44 -20.58
CA LYS A 273 0.84 16.45 -20.76
C LYS A 273 0.80 17.51 -19.68
N THR A 274 -0.41 17.84 -19.20
CA THR A 274 -0.61 18.73 -18.06
C THR A 274 -0.45 17.94 -16.76
N GLN A 275 0.32 18.50 -15.83
CA GLN A 275 0.39 18.04 -14.45
C GLN A 275 -0.49 18.93 -13.57
N TYR A 276 -1.07 18.33 -12.54
CA TYR A 276 -2.04 18.94 -11.65
C TYR A 276 -1.59 18.79 -10.19
N ASP A 277 -1.88 19.82 -9.39
CA ASP A 277 -1.88 19.72 -7.94
C ASP A 277 -3.35 19.66 -7.48
N LYS A 278 -3.79 20.61 -6.66
CA LYS A 278 -5.15 20.65 -6.10
C LYS A 278 -6.19 21.07 -7.13
N GLY A 279 -7.41 20.59 -6.95
CA GLY A 279 -8.52 20.94 -7.81
C GLY A 279 -9.74 20.06 -7.62
N LEU A 280 -10.70 20.23 -8.52
CA LEU A 280 -11.82 19.33 -8.70
C LEU A 280 -11.75 18.76 -10.11
N PHE A 281 -11.78 17.44 -10.21
CA PHE A 281 -11.58 16.67 -11.43
C PHE A 281 -12.83 15.85 -11.67
N ILE A 282 -13.49 16.06 -12.81
CA ILE A 282 -14.74 15.39 -13.16
C ILE A 282 -14.52 14.57 -14.42
N PHE A 283 -14.76 13.27 -14.34
CA PHE A 283 -14.62 12.32 -15.42
C PHE A 283 -15.98 11.75 -15.82
N ASP A 284 -16.39 12.01 -17.06
CA ASP A 284 -17.53 11.32 -17.67
C ASP A 284 -17.06 9.95 -18.19
N VAL A 285 -17.48 8.87 -17.50
CA VAL A 285 -17.11 7.49 -17.83
C VAL A 285 -18.34 6.75 -18.32
N LYS A 286 -18.39 6.41 -19.60
CA LYS A 286 -19.51 5.72 -20.24
C LYS A 286 -19.38 4.20 -20.15
N HIS A 287 -18.15 3.69 -20.19
CA HIS A 287 -17.85 2.26 -20.09
C HIS A 287 -16.51 2.05 -19.37
N THR A 288 -16.48 1.13 -18.41
CA THR A 288 -15.26 0.62 -17.76
C THR A 288 -14.81 -0.70 -18.39
N PRO A 289 -13.50 -0.93 -18.60
CA PRO A 289 -12.97 -2.21 -19.05
C PRO A 289 -13.26 -3.31 -18.03
N TYR A 290 -13.57 -4.52 -18.46
CA TYR A 290 -13.56 -5.68 -17.57
C TYR A 290 -13.31 -6.96 -18.38
N GLY A 291 -12.79 -7.97 -17.72
CA GLY A 291 -12.49 -9.26 -18.33
C GLY A 291 -11.33 -9.96 -17.62
N CYS A 292 -11.34 -11.29 -17.63
CA CYS A 292 -10.27 -12.07 -17.04
C CYS A 292 -8.89 -11.59 -17.50
N ALA A 293 -7.94 -11.53 -16.57
CA ALA A 293 -6.60 -10.98 -16.76
C ALA A 293 -6.50 -9.45 -16.95
N SER A 294 -7.59 -8.69 -17.06
CA SER A 294 -7.48 -7.23 -17.21
C SER A 294 -7.15 -6.53 -15.88
N TRP A 295 -6.37 -5.45 -15.95
CA TRP A 295 -6.12 -4.52 -14.84
C TRP A 295 -6.22 -3.08 -15.34
N PRO A 296 -7.45 -2.57 -15.48
CA PRO A 296 -7.70 -1.18 -15.87
C PRO A 296 -7.52 -0.18 -14.72
N ALA A 297 -6.98 0.99 -15.05
CA ALA A 297 -6.85 2.10 -14.11
C ALA A 297 -7.09 3.47 -14.75
N LEU A 298 -7.78 4.34 -14.00
CA LEU A 298 -7.91 5.79 -14.20
C LEU A 298 -7.40 6.46 -12.92
N TRP A 299 -6.24 7.08 -13.00
CA TRP A 299 -5.47 7.41 -11.80
C TRP A 299 -4.55 8.60 -12.01
N PHE A 300 -3.93 9.06 -10.94
CA PHE A 300 -3.00 10.17 -10.92
C PHE A 300 -1.68 9.72 -10.31
N SER A 301 -0.57 10.14 -10.92
CA SER A 301 0.78 9.92 -10.38
C SER A 301 1.76 10.92 -10.98
N ASP A 302 2.94 11.08 -10.37
CA ASP A 302 4.10 11.66 -11.03
C ASP A 302 5.01 10.49 -11.48
N PRO A 303 4.99 10.10 -12.76
CA PRO A 303 5.72 8.94 -13.26
C PRO A 303 7.24 8.99 -12.98
N ASN A 304 7.79 10.19 -12.81
CA ASN A 304 9.23 10.37 -12.59
C ASN A 304 9.62 10.36 -11.10
N ASN A 305 8.65 10.51 -10.20
CA ASN A 305 8.89 10.71 -8.77
C ASN A 305 8.05 9.78 -7.88
N TRP A 306 7.46 8.73 -8.43
CA TRP A 306 6.74 7.73 -7.64
C TRP A 306 7.69 6.98 -6.67
N PRO A 307 7.30 6.72 -5.41
CA PRO A 307 6.06 7.11 -4.72
C PRO A 307 6.17 8.46 -3.97
N ASP A 308 7.28 9.19 -4.09
CA ASP A 308 7.60 10.40 -3.32
C ASP A 308 6.66 11.59 -3.61
N ALA A 309 5.94 11.54 -4.73
CA ALA A 309 4.91 12.49 -5.12
C ALA A 309 3.48 11.92 -5.05
N GLY A 310 3.33 10.70 -4.52
CA GLY A 310 2.03 10.07 -4.31
C GLY A 310 1.36 9.54 -5.58
N GLU A 311 0.32 8.75 -5.36
CA GLU A 311 -0.55 8.14 -6.36
C GLU A 311 -2.00 8.18 -5.88
N ILE A 312 -2.94 8.49 -6.77
CA ILE A 312 -4.37 8.56 -6.47
C ILE A 312 -5.15 7.76 -7.52
N ASP A 313 -5.65 6.59 -7.13
CA ASP A 313 -6.47 5.74 -7.98
C ASP A 313 -7.93 6.16 -7.85
N VAL A 314 -8.48 6.69 -8.96
CA VAL A 314 -9.87 7.17 -9.01
C VAL A 314 -10.79 6.04 -9.42
N MET A 315 -10.37 5.26 -10.42
CA MET A 315 -10.98 3.98 -10.71
C MET A 315 -9.95 2.90 -11.00
N GLU A 316 -10.02 1.80 -10.26
CA GLU A 316 -9.17 0.63 -10.46
C GLU A 316 -10.00 -0.63 -10.21
N ALA A 317 -9.73 -1.67 -11.02
CA ALA A 317 -10.28 -2.99 -10.82
C ALA A 317 -9.36 -4.04 -11.43
N ILE A 318 -9.61 -5.31 -11.11
CA ILE A 318 -8.92 -6.44 -11.72
C ILE A 318 -9.89 -7.49 -12.24
N ASN A 319 -9.41 -8.29 -13.18
CA ASN A 319 -10.15 -9.39 -13.78
C ASN A 319 -11.54 -8.95 -14.25
N GLN A 320 -12.57 -9.65 -13.82
CA GLN A 320 -13.96 -9.40 -14.22
C GLN A 320 -14.59 -8.18 -13.53
N GLY A 321 -13.86 -7.47 -12.66
CA GLY A 321 -14.37 -6.30 -11.95
C GLY A 321 -15.52 -6.60 -10.99
N THR A 322 -15.56 -7.81 -10.44
CA THR A 322 -16.68 -8.32 -9.61
C THR A 322 -16.75 -7.72 -8.22
N ASP A 323 -15.68 -7.08 -7.76
CA ASP A 323 -15.61 -6.46 -6.43
C ASP A 323 -16.11 -5.01 -6.44
N GLY A 324 -16.29 -4.42 -7.64
CA GLY A 324 -16.61 -3.02 -7.82
C GLY A 324 -15.35 -2.16 -7.97
N ASN A 325 -15.55 -0.84 -7.94
CA ASN A 325 -14.48 0.14 -8.10
C ASN A 325 -13.63 0.25 -6.83
N GLN A 326 -12.30 0.20 -6.97
CA GLN A 326 -11.37 0.47 -5.89
C GLN A 326 -10.74 1.86 -6.09
N MET A 327 -10.80 2.66 -5.02
CA MET A 327 -10.16 3.97 -4.95
C MET A 327 -9.08 3.92 -3.87
N THR A 328 -7.84 4.20 -4.23
CA THR A 328 -6.68 3.92 -3.38
C THR A 328 -5.70 5.08 -3.41
N LEU A 329 -4.98 5.28 -2.30
CA LEU A 329 -3.81 6.16 -2.29
C LEU A 329 -2.55 5.34 -2.00
N HIS A 330 -1.48 5.66 -2.71
CA HIS A 330 -0.13 5.19 -2.40
C HIS A 330 0.79 6.36 -2.10
N THR A 331 1.53 6.26 -1.00
CA THR A 331 2.42 7.32 -0.52
C THR A 331 3.73 6.75 0.03
N THR A 332 4.64 7.65 0.37
CA THR A 332 5.71 7.38 1.34
C THR A 332 5.15 7.28 2.77
N SER A 333 6.01 7.03 3.76
CA SER A 333 5.59 6.92 5.16
C SER A 333 5.00 8.22 5.72
N GLY A 334 4.00 8.10 6.60
CA GLY A 334 3.41 9.25 7.30
C GLY A 334 1.97 9.59 6.89
N CYS A 335 1.33 8.70 6.13
CA CYS A 335 -0.05 8.83 5.69
C CYS A 335 -0.85 7.60 6.13
N ASP A 336 -1.82 7.80 7.03
CA ASP A 336 -2.65 6.73 7.59
C ASP A 336 -4.12 7.16 7.67
N MET A 337 -5.01 6.22 7.37
CA MET A 337 -6.46 6.42 7.31
C MET A 337 -7.23 5.72 8.44
N ASP A 338 -6.56 5.26 9.51
CA ASP A 338 -7.19 4.82 10.77
C ASP A 338 -7.62 6.02 11.63
N VAL A 339 -8.46 6.85 11.01
CA VAL A 339 -9.01 8.11 11.50
C VAL A 339 -10.51 8.17 11.18
N LYS A 340 -11.19 9.18 11.68
CA LYS A 340 -12.59 9.42 11.31
C LYS A 340 -12.71 9.79 9.84
N ARG A 341 -13.49 9.01 9.09
CA ARG A 341 -13.81 9.18 7.67
C ARG A 341 -15.33 9.30 7.49
N LYS A 342 -15.79 10.12 6.54
CA LYS A 342 -17.20 10.26 6.17
C LYS A 342 -17.40 9.77 4.74
N GLN A 343 -17.53 8.45 4.59
CA GLN A 343 -17.61 7.79 3.30
C GLN A 343 -18.77 6.79 3.22
N THR A 344 -19.16 6.42 2.00
CA THR A 344 -20.16 5.37 1.76
C THR A 344 -19.53 4.03 1.36
N GLY A 345 -18.29 4.02 0.86
CA GLY A 345 -17.56 2.80 0.49
C GLY A 345 -16.95 2.08 1.69
N THR A 346 -16.50 0.85 1.45
CA THR A 346 -15.90 -0.03 2.47
C THR A 346 -14.38 0.13 2.48
N THR A 347 -13.79 0.39 3.64
CA THR A 347 -12.32 0.44 3.77
C THR A 347 -11.71 -0.95 3.57
N LEU A 348 -10.76 -1.07 2.65
CA LEU A 348 -9.95 -2.27 2.45
C LEU A 348 -8.69 -2.24 3.32
N GLN A 349 -7.99 -1.10 3.32
CA GLN A 349 -6.76 -0.87 4.06
C GLN A 349 -6.65 0.61 4.45
N SER A 350 -5.99 0.88 5.57
CA SER A 350 -5.78 2.23 6.13
C SER A 350 -4.36 2.77 5.95
N ASP A 351 -3.34 1.91 5.88
CA ASP A 351 -1.93 2.36 5.67
C ASP A 351 -1.66 2.63 4.19
N CYS A 352 -1.40 3.89 3.83
CA CYS A 352 -1.18 4.31 2.45
C CYS A 352 0.25 4.04 1.96
N LYS A 353 1.15 3.57 2.83
CA LYS A 353 2.57 3.40 2.49
C LYS A 353 2.80 2.32 1.43
N ASN A 354 3.45 2.68 0.34
CA ASN A 354 3.68 1.79 -0.81
C ASN A 354 4.53 0.52 -0.49
N SER A 355 5.28 0.56 0.61
CA SER A 355 6.22 -0.50 1.00
C SER A 355 5.70 -1.39 2.13
N THR A 356 4.42 -1.26 2.50
CA THR A 356 3.73 -2.14 3.45
C THR A 356 2.63 -2.91 2.72
N ASN A 357 2.15 -4.01 3.31
CA ASN A 357 1.01 -4.78 2.83
C ASN A 357 1.06 -5.20 1.34
N GLY A 358 2.26 -5.37 0.77
CA GLY A 358 2.42 -5.71 -0.65
C GLY A 358 2.05 -4.57 -1.61
N ASN A 359 2.26 -3.30 -1.22
CA ASN A 359 1.83 -2.12 -1.96
C ASN A 359 0.30 -2.04 -2.12
N ALA A 360 -0.47 -2.48 -1.12
CA ALA A 360 -1.93 -2.39 -1.19
C ALA A 360 -2.47 -0.94 -1.12
N GLY A 361 -1.66 0.00 -0.61
CA GLY A 361 -2.11 1.37 -0.34
C GLY A 361 -3.26 1.41 0.67
N CYS A 362 -3.87 2.58 0.82
CA CYS A 362 -5.07 2.73 1.64
C CYS A 362 -6.31 2.79 0.75
N GLY A 363 -6.91 1.62 0.51
CA GLY A 363 -8.03 1.46 -0.43
C GLY A 363 -9.41 1.60 0.19
N VAL A 364 -10.36 2.06 -0.61
CA VAL A 364 -11.80 2.02 -0.37
C VAL A 364 -12.48 1.38 -1.57
N GLU A 365 -13.37 0.44 -1.31
CA GLU A 365 -14.13 -0.30 -2.31
C GLU A 365 -15.58 0.17 -2.39
N GLY A 366 -16.08 0.37 -3.60
CA GLY A 366 -17.49 0.60 -3.89
C GLY A 366 -18.31 -0.69 -3.87
N SER A 367 -19.60 -0.63 -4.17
CA SER A 367 -20.40 -1.83 -4.40
C SER A 367 -20.10 -2.44 -5.76
N VAL A 368 -20.45 -3.71 -5.99
CA VAL A 368 -20.33 -4.39 -7.30
C VAL A 368 -20.98 -3.62 -8.47
N SER A 369 -21.95 -2.73 -8.19
CA SER A 369 -22.58 -1.88 -9.21
C SER A 369 -21.72 -0.71 -9.69
N THR A 370 -20.56 -0.45 -9.07
CA THR A 370 -19.70 0.70 -9.39
C THR A 370 -18.66 0.39 -10.46
N TYR A 371 -18.60 -0.84 -10.98
CA TYR A 371 -17.65 -1.21 -12.03
C TYR A 371 -18.19 -2.35 -12.91
N GLY A 372 -17.58 -2.54 -14.08
CA GLY A 372 -17.85 -3.66 -14.97
C GLY A 372 -19.26 -3.66 -15.54
N THR A 373 -19.83 -4.85 -15.73
CA THR A 373 -21.13 -5.05 -16.40
C THR A 373 -22.25 -4.18 -15.82
N ASN A 374 -22.42 -4.14 -14.49
CA ASN A 374 -23.51 -3.38 -13.88
C ASN A 374 -23.38 -1.87 -14.11
N PHE A 375 -22.15 -1.34 -14.04
CA PHE A 375 -21.90 0.07 -14.31
C PHE A 375 -22.14 0.39 -15.78
N ASN A 376 -21.65 -0.46 -16.67
CA ASN A 376 -21.75 -0.28 -18.13
C ASN A 376 -23.19 -0.39 -18.63
N ASP A 377 -23.97 -1.35 -18.14
CA ASP A 377 -25.40 -1.51 -18.47
C ASP A 377 -26.25 -0.32 -18.00
N GLY A 378 -25.79 0.37 -16.93
CA GLY A 378 -26.37 1.63 -16.46
C GLY A 378 -26.00 2.87 -17.29
N GLY A 379 -25.22 2.71 -18.37
CA GLY A 379 -24.68 3.82 -19.17
C GLY A 379 -23.50 4.54 -18.50
N GLY A 380 -22.82 3.84 -17.59
CA GLY A 380 -21.71 4.35 -16.80
C GLY A 380 -22.13 5.43 -15.79
N GLY A 381 -21.29 6.46 -15.66
CA GLY A 381 -21.48 7.49 -14.64
C GLY A 381 -20.40 8.56 -14.65
N TYR A 382 -20.36 9.31 -13.54
CA TYR A 382 -19.39 10.37 -13.33
C TYR A 382 -18.54 10.06 -12.10
N MET A 383 -17.23 10.16 -12.27
CA MET A 383 -16.30 10.23 -11.15
C MET A 383 -16.00 11.70 -10.87
N ALA A 384 -16.05 12.11 -9.61
CA ALA A 384 -15.60 13.44 -9.19
C ALA A 384 -14.57 13.27 -8.08
N MET A 385 -13.33 13.72 -8.32
CA MET A 385 -12.28 13.75 -7.31
C MET A 385 -12.03 15.20 -6.91
N GLU A 386 -12.16 15.49 -5.62
CA GLU A 386 -11.77 16.77 -5.05
C GLU A 386 -10.49 16.58 -4.23
N TRP A 387 -9.43 17.26 -4.63
CA TRP A 387 -8.14 17.26 -3.94
C TRP A 387 -7.86 18.64 -3.36
N ARG A 388 -7.77 18.70 -2.03
CA ARG A 388 -7.45 19.90 -1.23
C ARG A 388 -6.36 19.63 -0.20
N ASP A 389 -6.00 20.65 0.56
CA ASP A 389 -5.16 20.49 1.76
C ASP A 389 -5.86 19.67 2.85
N GLU A 390 -7.18 19.78 2.94
CA GLU A 390 -8.02 19.06 3.90
C GLU A 390 -8.06 17.54 3.64
N GLY A 391 -7.80 17.10 2.41
CA GLY A 391 -7.83 15.70 2.02
C GLY A 391 -8.22 15.50 0.56
N ILE A 392 -8.37 14.24 0.19
CA ILE A 392 -8.84 13.80 -1.13
C ILE A 392 -10.20 13.11 -0.94
N ARG A 393 -11.21 13.52 -1.71
CA ARG A 393 -12.56 12.93 -1.68
C ARG A 393 -12.96 12.51 -3.09
N VAL A 394 -13.47 11.29 -3.23
CA VAL A 394 -13.92 10.74 -4.51
C VAL A 394 -15.39 10.37 -4.43
N TRP A 395 -16.21 10.96 -5.29
CA TRP A 395 -17.60 10.60 -5.51
C TRP A 395 -17.74 9.82 -6.80
N GLN A 396 -18.69 8.89 -6.80
CA GLN A 396 -19.09 8.15 -7.97
C GLN A 396 -20.60 8.22 -8.10
N PHE A 397 -21.07 8.86 -9.17
CA PHE A 397 -22.49 9.01 -9.47
C PHE A 397 -22.87 8.11 -10.62
N ALA A 398 -23.94 7.32 -10.47
CA ALA A 398 -24.55 6.66 -11.62
C ALA A 398 -25.04 7.72 -12.62
N ARG A 399 -25.03 7.40 -13.92
CA ARG A 399 -25.46 8.31 -14.99
C ARG A 399 -26.82 8.96 -14.70
N SER A 400 -27.77 8.17 -14.19
CA SER A 400 -29.14 8.58 -13.90
C SER A 400 -29.29 9.46 -12.65
N SER A 401 -28.25 9.59 -11.83
CA SER A 401 -28.29 10.30 -10.55
C SER A 401 -27.17 11.34 -10.42
N VAL A 402 -26.59 11.78 -11.54
CA VAL A 402 -25.57 12.83 -11.52
C VAL A 402 -26.18 14.16 -11.04
N PRO A 403 -25.55 14.85 -10.10
CA PRO A 403 -25.93 16.21 -9.72
C PRO A 403 -25.97 17.17 -10.92
N SER A 404 -27.00 18.00 -11.02
CA SER A 404 -27.20 18.88 -12.18
C SER A 404 -26.15 19.97 -12.31
N ASP A 405 -25.51 20.35 -11.21
CA ASP A 405 -24.40 21.31 -11.16
C ASP A 405 -23.15 20.78 -11.89
N ILE A 406 -22.91 19.46 -11.86
CA ILE A 406 -21.88 18.80 -12.68
C ILE A 406 -22.21 18.94 -14.17
N THR A 407 -23.43 18.58 -14.58
CA THR A 407 -23.83 18.64 -16.00
C THR A 407 -23.93 20.08 -16.53
N ASN A 408 -24.20 21.04 -15.65
CA ASN A 408 -24.21 22.47 -15.97
C ASN A 408 -22.83 23.13 -15.83
N GLN A 409 -21.76 22.35 -15.60
CA GLN A 409 -20.38 22.81 -15.46
C GLN A 409 -20.17 23.89 -14.36
N SER A 410 -20.99 23.87 -13.32
CA SER A 410 -20.88 24.77 -12.16
C SER A 410 -20.86 23.96 -10.85
N PRO A 411 -19.92 23.00 -10.69
CA PRO A 411 -19.97 22.02 -9.62
C PRO A 411 -19.79 22.64 -8.23
N ASP A 412 -20.55 22.11 -7.27
CA ASP A 412 -20.51 22.46 -5.84
C ASP A 412 -20.50 21.18 -4.98
N PRO A 413 -19.30 20.66 -4.64
CA PRO A 413 -19.16 19.46 -3.81
C PRO A 413 -19.80 19.55 -2.43
N SER A 414 -20.09 20.75 -1.91
CA SER A 414 -20.72 20.91 -0.59
C SER A 414 -22.16 20.38 -0.55
N GLY A 415 -22.82 20.24 -1.71
CA GLY A 415 -24.17 19.72 -1.84
C GLY A 415 -24.28 18.22 -2.14
N TRP A 416 -23.17 17.53 -2.42
CA TRP A 416 -23.19 16.15 -2.92
C TRP A 416 -23.33 15.07 -1.84
N GLY A 417 -23.23 15.44 -0.56
CA GLY A 417 -23.26 14.50 0.56
C GLY A 417 -21.93 13.79 0.77
N ASN A 418 -21.97 12.62 1.42
CA ASN A 418 -20.76 11.83 1.71
C ASN A 418 -20.13 11.31 0.42
N ALA A 419 -18.80 11.37 0.35
CA ALA A 419 -18.02 10.80 -0.75
C ALA A 419 -18.08 9.27 -0.73
N MET A 420 -17.78 8.63 -1.86
CA MET A 420 -17.60 7.18 -1.90
C MET A 420 -16.33 6.79 -1.15
N ALA A 421 -15.23 7.52 -1.38
CA ALA A 421 -13.99 7.41 -0.63
C ALA A 421 -13.60 8.77 -0.05
N ASP A 422 -13.16 8.79 1.21
CA ASP A 422 -12.78 10.00 1.94
C ASP A 422 -11.42 9.81 2.59
N PHE A 423 -10.40 10.55 2.15
CA PHE A 423 -9.02 10.46 2.62
C PHE A 423 -8.61 11.78 3.30
N PRO A 424 -9.01 11.99 4.57
CA PRO A 424 -8.79 13.26 5.26
C PRO A 424 -7.34 13.43 5.70
N ASN A 425 -6.93 14.69 5.88
CA ASN A 425 -5.57 15.04 6.32
C ASN A 425 -5.30 14.82 7.83
N THR A 426 -6.18 14.13 8.56
CA THR A 426 -6.10 14.00 10.01
C THR A 426 -4.80 13.34 10.46
N ALA A 427 -4.33 12.34 9.72
CA ALA A 427 -3.05 11.65 9.92
C ALA A 427 -2.28 11.45 8.60
N CYS A 428 -2.47 12.37 7.65
CA CYS A 428 -1.77 12.38 6.37
C CYS A 428 -1.65 13.81 5.85
N ASP A 429 -0.43 14.33 5.68
CA ASP A 429 -0.24 15.66 5.10
C ASP A 429 -0.29 15.60 3.57
N MET A 430 -1.43 16.01 3.00
CA MET A 430 -1.68 15.99 1.56
C MET A 430 -0.60 16.71 0.75
N SER A 431 -0.17 17.90 1.20
CA SER A 431 0.80 18.73 0.46
C SER A 431 2.21 18.14 0.49
N SER A 432 2.52 17.32 1.50
CA SER A 432 3.81 16.63 1.56
C SER A 432 3.87 15.40 0.65
N HIS A 433 2.74 14.72 0.48
CA HIS A 433 2.64 13.43 -0.19
C HIS A 433 2.23 13.53 -1.66
N PHE A 434 1.41 14.51 -2.04
CA PHE A 434 0.84 14.61 -3.39
C PHE A 434 1.26 15.93 -4.05
N LYS A 435 1.79 15.84 -5.28
CA LYS A 435 2.18 16.99 -6.11
C LYS A 435 2.43 16.58 -7.56
N ASN A 436 2.32 17.52 -8.48
CA ASN A 436 2.68 17.40 -9.91
C ASN A 436 2.14 16.12 -10.57
N GLN A 437 0.87 15.81 -10.34
CA GLN A 437 0.24 14.58 -10.81
C GLN A 437 -0.19 14.69 -12.27
N SER A 438 0.26 13.78 -13.13
CA SER A 438 -0.34 13.54 -14.43
C SER A 438 -1.53 12.59 -14.26
N LEU A 439 -2.61 12.83 -15.00
CA LEU A 439 -3.69 11.87 -15.21
C LEU A 439 -3.19 10.73 -16.09
N ILE A 440 -3.38 9.50 -15.65
CA ILE A 440 -2.98 8.28 -16.34
C ILE A 440 -4.22 7.43 -16.61
N ILE A 441 -4.30 6.91 -17.83
CA ILE A 441 -5.34 5.97 -18.24
C ILE A 441 -4.65 4.78 -18.90
N ASN A 442 -4.86 3.59 -18.36
CA ASN A 442 -4.33 2.37 -18.97
C ASN A 442 -5.25 1.18 -18.76
N ILE A 443 -4.92 0.12 -19.48
CA ILE A 443 -5.38 -1.22 -19.19
C ILE A 443 -4.17 -2.13 -19.24
N ASP A 444 -3.67 -2.50 -18.07
CA ASP A 444 -2.66 -3.55 -17.95
C ASP A 444 -3.33 -4.94 -18.12
N VAL A 445 -2.52 -5.96 -18.37
CA VAL A 445 -2.95 -7.35 -18.51
C VAL A 445 -2.06 -8.22 -17.64
N CYS A 446 -2.64 -9.01 -16.75
CA CYS A 446 -1.94 -9.69 -15.66
C CYS A 446 -1.27 -8.67 -14.72
N GLY A 447 0.01 -8.83 -14.45
CA GLY A 447 0.71 -7.97 -13.50
C GLY A 447 0.52 -8.42 -12.06
N SER A 448 1.34 -7.85 -11.18
CA SER A 448 1.49 -8.30 -9.80
C SER A 448 0.17 -8.39 -9.00
N LEU A 449 -0.74 -7.42 -9.18
CA LEU A 449 -2.02 -7.41 -8.48
C LEU A 449 -2.97 -8.50 -8.98
N VAL A 450 -3.09 -8.66 -10.30
CA VAL A 450 -3.94 -9.71 -10.91
C VAL A 450 -3.42 -11.09 -10.53
N GLU A 451 -2.10 -11.32 -10.65
CA GLU A 451 -1.49 -12.62 -10.34
C GLU A 451 -1.72 -13.02 -8.87
N ALA A 452 -1.73 -12.07 -7.95
CA ALA A 452 -2.02 -12.32 -6.54
C ALA A 452 -3.46 -12.82 -6.28
N LYS A 453 -4.38 -12.60 -7.23
CA LYS A 453 -5.81 -12.94 -7.11
C LYS A 453 -6.32 -13.88 -8.21
N TYR A 454 -5.48 -14.24 -9.17
CA TYR A 454 -5.91 -14.93 -10.39
C TYR A 454 -6.53 -16.30 -10.10
N ALA A 455 -5.93 -17.08 -9.20
CA ALA A 455 -6.43 -18.41 -8.84
C ALA A 455 -7.86 -18.40 -8.26
N ASP A 456 -8.24 -17.33 -7.58
CA ASP A 456 -9.55 -17.17 -6.94
C ASP A 456 -10.54 -16.36 -7.80
N SER A 457 -10.09 -15.84 -8.95
CA SER A 457 -10.88 -14.95 -9.80
C SER A 457 -12.01 -15.65 -10.56
N GLY A 458 -12.00 -16.99 -10.60
CA GLY A 458 -12.89 -17.77 -11.47
C GLY A 458 -12.47 -17.76 -12.95
N CYS A 459 -11.36 -17.10 -13.28
CA CYS A 459 -10.79 -17.12 -14.61
C CYS A 459 -10.16 -18.48 -14.91
N GLY A 460 -10.39 -18.98 -16.14
CA GLY A 460 -9.84 -20.25 -16.60
C GLY A 460 -8.36 -20.17 -16.95
N GLY A 461 -7.85 -21.18 -17.66
CA GLY A 461 -6.43 -21.26 -18.02
C GLY A 461 -5.56 -21.80 -16.88
N SER A 462 -4.31 -22.11 -17.20
CA SER A 462 -3.34 -22.62 -16.23
C SER A 462 -2.64 -21.51 -15.43
N SER A 463 -2.60 -20.30 -15.98
CA SER A 463 -2.07 -19.08 -15.37
C SER A 463 -2.66 -17.86 -16.08
N CYS A 464 -2.47 -16.66 -15.53
CA CYS A 464 -2.89 -15.43 -16.20
C CYS A 464 -2.20 -15.26 -17.56
N SER A 465 -0.89 -15.50 -17.62
CA SER A 465 -0.12 -15.49 -18.87
C SER A 465 -0.67 -16.45 -19.93
N ASP A 466 -1.05 -17.67 -19.53
CA ASP A 466 -1.62 -18.66 -20.44
C ASP A 466 -3.00 -18.22 -20.93
N PHE A 467 -3.85 -17.73 -20.02
CA PHE A 467 -5.17 -17.26 -20.38
C PHE A 467 -5.11 -16.07 -21.34
N GLN A 468 -4.32 -15.04 -21.01
CA GLN A 468 -4.27 -13.83 -21.81
C GLN A 468 -3.79 -14.14 -23.22
N ALA A 469 -2.80 -15.01 -23.42
CA ALA A 469 -2.26 -15.32 -24.74
C ALA A 469 -3.24 -16.09 -25.63
N ASN A 470 -4.06 -16.97 -25.03
CA ASN A 470 -4.91 -17.91 -25.76
C ASN A 470 -6.37 -17.45 -25.93
N ASN A 471 -6.81 -16.39 -25.25
CA ASN A 471 -8.22 -15.98 -25.22
C ASN A 471 -8.42 -14.51 -25.67
N PRO A 472 -8.09 -14.15 -26.94
CA PRO A 472 -8.26 -12.77 -27.42
C PRO A 472 -9.69 -12.25 -27.27
N ASP A 473 -10.69 -13.10 -27.52
CA ASP A 473 -12.11 -12.75 -27.43
C ASP A 473 -12.55 -12.32 -26.02
N ALA A 474 -11.84 -12.75 -24.97
CA ALA A 474 -12.14 -12.37 -23.59
C ALA A 474 -11.88 -10.87 -23.31
N PHE A 475 -11.15 -10.19 -24.19
CA PHE A 475 -10.81 -8.77 -24.06
C PHE A 475 -11.74 -7.84 -24.85
N LYS A 476 -12.80 -8.35 -25.49
CA LYS A 476 -13.79 -7.51 -26.21
C LYS A 476 -14.44 -6.46 -25.32
N THR A 477 -14.58 -6.77 -24.03
CA THR A 477 -15.13 -5.88 -22.99
C THR A 477 -14.06 -5.07 -22.27
N ALA A 478 -12.78 -5.27 -22.58
CA ALA A 478 -11.66 -4.57 -21.96
C ALA A 478 -11.39 -3.24 -22.70
N TYR A 479 -12.33 -2.29 -22.57
CA TYR A 479 -12.16 -0.94 -23.08
C TYR A 479 -12.80 0.11 -22.17
N TRP A 480 -12.12 1.25 -22.09
CA TRP A 480 -12.63 2.49 -21.54
C TRP A 480 -13.41 3.22 -22.61
N GLU A 481 -14.56 3.76 -22.26
CA GLU A 481 -15.26 4.76 -23.07
C GLU A 481 -15.53 5.99 -22.21
N PHE A 482 -15.10 7.16 -22.67
CA PHE A 482 -15.24 8.42 -21.95
C PHE A 482 -16.04 9.44 -22.75
N GLY A 483 -16.78 10.29 -22.02
CA GLY A 483 -17.29 11.55 -22.53
C GLY A 483 -16.24 12.66 -22.38
N ALA A 484 -16.64 13.77 -21.76
CA ALA A 484 -15.75 14.89 -21.48
C ALA A 484 -15.17 14.83 -20.06
N PHE A 485 -13.89 15.18 -19.92
CA PHE A 485 -13.26 15.44 -18.62
C PHE A 485 -13.16 16.93 -18.39
N HIS A 486 -13.55 17.37 -17.19
CA HIS A 486 -13.53 18.77 -16.79
C HIS A 486 -12.65 18.93 -15.54
N PHE A 487 -11.70 19.85 -15.65
CA PHE A 487 -10.73 20.13 -14.59
C PHE A 487 -11.01 21.54 -14.06
N TYR A 488 -11.09 21.69 -12.75
CA TYR A 488 -11.40 22.95 -12.10
C TYR A 488 -10.35 23.31 -11.07
N THR A 489 -9.96 24.57 -11.04
CA THR A 489 -9.17 25.15 -9.95
C THR A 489 -10.10 25.80 -8.93
N ALA A 490 -9.81 25.63 -7.65
CA ALA A 490 -10.50 26.37 -6.59
C ALA A 490 -10.08 27.85 -6.63
N SER A 491 -11.03 28.74 -6.39
CA SER A 491 -10.84 30.20 -6.31
C SER A 491 -11.36 30.78 -5.00
#